data_AF-A0A812SI97-F1
#
_entry.id   AF-A0A812SI97-F1
#
_cell.length_a   1.000
_cell.length_b   1.000
_cell.length_c   1.000
_cell.angle_alpha   90.00
_cell.angle_beta   90.00
_cell.angle_gamma   90.00
#
_symmetry.space_group_name_H-M   'P 1'
#
loop_
_entity.id
_entity.type
_entity.pdbx_description
1 polymer ?
#
loop_
_entity_poly.entity_id
_entity_poly.type
_entity_poly.pdbx_seq_one_letter_code
_entity_poly.pdbx_strand_id
1 'polypeptide(L)'
;MPDQARSRSPPAAKHGGKLRISPLKGRFGALIETPLTADRILSDAGIGLELLRAWQGFGGLLVLRGLQDLSPTQLVDISALFGEVENELDDSKKRFAVQGETRVMRIGNTRDPETKLATSLNANDPPLPEGGSPQYRLDDRRPFWHTDSVYRKDPPIGSLLYCKQQPPEGGATCFADAVSSYEALDVKLQEKLKDLECLCSQAHHDAKVHRTSPDFPTLTPEERAASPAQRVPRGPYPEGVAFQRGVVSRLYWFNELRGGEKRGDVVPTSHWIRYLFSFFC
;
A
#
# COMPACT_ATOMS: atom_id res chain seq x y z
N MET A 1 12.38 62.47 9.97
CA MET A 1 13.40 62.38 8.91
C MET A 1 14.63 61.78 9.56
N PRO A 2 14.91 60.48 9.44
CA PRO A 2 14.50 59.52 8.39
C PRO A 2 13.12 58.87 8.70
N ASP A 3 12.62 57.78 8.10
CA ASP A 3 13.22 56.78 7.18
C ASP A 3 12.23 56.30 6.10
N GLN A 4 12.72 55.89 4.92
CA GLN A 4 11.89 55.33 3.83
C GLN A 4 11.80 53.80 3.92
N ALA A 5 10.82 53.31 4.67
CA ALA A 5 10.47 51.88 4.66
C ALA A 5 9.90 51.46 3.29
N ARG A 6 10.74 50.81 2.47
CA ARG A 6 10.37 50.32 1.13
C ARG A 6 9.27 49.26 1.20
N SER A 7 8.35 49.35 0.25
CA SER A 7 7.43 48.27 -0.12
C SER A 7 8.14 46.91 -0.19
N ARG A 8 7.63 45.94 0.58
CA ARG A 8 7.77 44.50 0.33
C ARG A 8 6.42 43.84 0.53
N SER A 9 5.64 43.74 -0.55
CA SER A 9 4.57 42.74 -0.63
C SER A 9 5.16 41.36 -0.34
N PRO A 10 4.47 40.48 0.40
CA PRO A 10 4.91 39.10 0.56
C PRO A 10 5.03 38.43 -0.81
N PRO A 11 6.00 37.52 -1.02
CA PRO A 11 6.14 36.83 -2.30
C PRO A 11 4.87 36.03 -2.57
N ALA A 12 4.21 36.32 -3.69
CA ALA A 12 3.05 35.57 -4.12
C ALA A 12 3.48 34.12 -4.38
N ALA A 13 2.98 33.18 -3.57
CA ALA A 13 3.13 31.74 -3.77
C ALA A 13 2.34 31.30 -5.01
N LYS A 14 2.84 31.65 -6.20
CA LYS A 14 2.46 31.00 -7.44
C LYS A 14 3.17 29.66 -7.47
N HIS A 15 2.39 28.57 -7.50
CA HIS A 15 2.51 27.45 -8.45
C HIS A 15 1.34 26.45 -8.24
N GLY A 16 0.10 26.93 -8.14
CA GLY A 16 -1.11 26.11 -8.09
C GLY A 16 -1.43 25.42 -9.42
N GLY A 17 -0.55 24.52 -9.86
CA GLY A 17 -0.70 23.72 -11.06
C GLY A 17 -1.50 22.45 -10.77
N LYS A 18 -2.84 22.58 -10.78
CA LYS A 18 -3.80 21.51 -10.49
C LYS A 18 -3.41 20.18 -11.13
N LEU A 19 -3.37 19.11 -10.35
CA LEU A 19 -3.02 17.78 -10.84
C LEU A 19 -4.06 17.30 -11.87
N ARG A 20 -3.59 16.73 -12.98
CA ARG A 20 -4.42 15.94 -13.88
C ARG A 20 -4.56 14.55 -13.27
N ILE A 21 -5.80 14.11 -13.10
CA ILE A 21 -6.15 12.88 -12.41
C ILE A 21 -7.22 12.15 -13.23
N SER A 22 -6.97 10.88 -13.53
CA SER A 22 -7.87 9.99 -14.26
C SER A 22 -8.41 8.88 -13.33
N PRO A 23 -9.73 8.61 -13.28
CA PRO A 23 -10.24 7.48 -12.52
C PRO A 23 -9.80 6.15 -13.14
N LEU A 24 -9.51 5.14 -12.29
CA LEU A 24 -9.15 3.79 -12.72
C LEU A 24 -10.39 2.91 -12.95
N LYS A 25 -11.33 2.90 -11.99
CA LYS A 25 -12.58 2.13 -12.11
C LYS A 25 -13.73 2.86 -11.40
N GLY A 26 -14.45 3.70 -12.15
CA GLY A 26 -15.58 4.46 -11.60
C GLY A 26 -15.09 5.43 -10.53
N ARG A 27 -15.52 5.22 -9.27
CA ARG A 27 -15.06 5.99 -8.11
C ARG A 27 -13.86 5.37 -7.38
N PHE A 28 -13.44 4.16 -7.73
CA PHE A 28 -12.35 3.46 -7.07
C PHE A 28 -11.05 3.56 -7.87
N GLY A 29 -10.03 4.08 -7.20
CA GLY A 29 -8.69 4.27 -7.74
C GLY A 29 -8.55 5.45 -8.68
N ALA A 30 -7.42 6.15 -8.61
CA ALA A 30 -7.04 7.17 -9.59
C ALA A 30 -5.56 7.14 -9.98
N LEU A 31 -5.30 7.47 -11.25
CA LEU A 31 -4.00 7.69 -11.85
C LEU A 31 -3.68 9.19 -11.87
N ILE A 32 -2.54 9.57 -11.30
CA ILE A 32 -1.98 10.92 -11.42
C ILE A 32 -1.25 11.00 -12.78
N GLU A 33 -1.86 11.69 -13.74
CA GLU A 33 -1.37 11.91 -15.11
C GLU A 33 -0.35 13.06 -15.20
N THR A 34 -0.18 13.82 -14.11
CA THR A 34 0.85 14.85 -13.99
C THR A 34 2.17 14.21 -13.63
N PRO A 35 3.25 14.38 -14.42
CA PRO A 35 4.59 13.94 -14.02
C PRO A 35 5.03 14.65 -12.73
N LEU A 36 5.47 13.86 -11.76
CA LEU A 36 5.94 14.32 -10.45
C LEU A 36 7.31 13.73 -10.16
N THR A 37 8.13 14.48 -9.42
CA THR A 37 9.36 14.02 -8.77
C THR A 37 9.15 14.03 -7.26
N ALA A 38 9.99 13.29 -6.53
CA ALA A 38 9.96 13.30 -5.06
C ALA A 38 10.09 14.73 -4.51
N ASP A 39 11.09 15.48 -4.97
CA ASP A 39 11.34 16.86 -4.54
C ASP A 39 10.15 17.77 -4.82
N ARG A 40 9.46 17.60 -5.95
CA ARG A 40 8.25 18.39 -6.28
C ARG A 40 7.07 18.05 -5.38
N ILE A 41 6.90 16.79 -4.99
CA ILE A 41 5.85 16.37 -4.03
C ILE A 41 6.14 16.93 -2.63
N LEU A 42 7.42 16.92 -2.22
CA LEU A 42 7.85 17.31 -0.87
C LEU A 42 8.02 18.83 -0.68
N SER A 43 8.33 19.58 -1.74
CA SER A 43 8.49 21.04 -1.66
C SER A 43 7.22 21.85 -1.93
N ASP A 44 6.22 21.27 -2.60
CA ASP A 44 4.94 21.92 -2.92
C ASP A 44 3.80 21.37 -2.08
N ALA A 45 3.48 22.06 -0.98
CA ALA A 45 2.38 21.71 -0.08
C ALA A 45 1.00 21.69 -0.78
N GLY A 46 0.84 22.40 -1.90
CA GLY A 46 -0.37 22.33 -2.72
C GLY A 46 -0.53 20.97 -3.40
N ILE A 47 0.56 20.44 -3.96
CA ILE A 47 0.60 19.10 -4.56
C ILE A 47 0.35 18.02 -3.51
N GLY A 48 0.99 18.10 -2.34
CA GLY A 48 0.75 17.16 -1.24
C GLY A 48 -0.73 17.13 -0.80
N LEU A 49 -1.37 18.29 -0.69
CA LEU A 49 -2.80 18.40 -0.35
C LEU A 49 -3.72 17.90 -1.46
N GLU A 50 -3.38 18.13 -2.74
CA GLU A 50 -4.14 17.56 -3.87
C GLU A 50 -4.03 16.03 -3.93
N LEU A 51 -2.87 15.46 -3.62
CA LEU A 51 -2.68 14.01 -3.51
C LEU A 51 -3.52 13.41 -2.37
N LEU A 52 -3.46 13.98 -1.16
CA LEU A 52 -4.29 13.52 -0.02
C LEU A 52 -5.79 13.55 -0.36
N ARG A 53 -6.27 14.65 -0.95
CA ARG A 53 -7.68 14.80 -1.37
C ARG A 53 -8.06 13.81 -2.47
N ALA A 54 -7.19 13.54 -3.42
CA ALA A 54 -7.44 12.55 -4.46
C ALA A 54 -7.53 11.13 -3.87
N TRP A 55 -6.65 10.78 -2.93
CA TRP A 55 -6.67 9.49 -2.24
C TRP A 55 -7.99 9.25 -1.49
N GLN A 56 -8.45 10.24 -0.73
CA GLN A 56 -9.76 10.21 -0.05
C GLN A 56 -10.93 10.19 -1.05
N GLY A 57 -10.85 10.99 -2.12
CA GLY A 57 -11.93 11.12 -3.11
C GLY A 57 -12.14 9.92 -4.04
N PHE A 58 -11.10 9.12 -4.25
CA PHE A 58 -11.11 7.93 -5.13
C PHE A 58 -11.00 6.60 -4.36
N GLY A 59 -11.54 6.53 -3.15
CA GLY A 59 -11.70 5.27 -2.40
C GLY A 59 -10.40 4.63 -1.93
N GLY A 60 -9.38 5.42 -1.58
CA GLY A 60 -8.17 4.93 -0.92
C GLY A 60 -7.09 4.32 -1.83
N LEU A 61 -7.20 4.46 -3.16
CA LEU A 61 -6.20 3.98 -4.12
C LEU A 61 -5.70 5.12 -5.02
N LEU A 62 -4.39 5.42 -4.94
CA LEU A 62 -3.70 6.29 -5.89
C LEU A 62 -2.56 5.59 -6.60
N VAL A 63 -2.30 6.05 -7.81
CA VAL A 63 -1.20 5.63 -8.67
C VAL A 63 -0.42 6.87 -9.10
N LEU A 64 0.87 6.89 -8.81
CA LEU A 64 1.80 7.88 -9.34
C LEU A 64 2.77 7.15 -10.29
N ARG A 65 2.85 7.59 -11.55
CA ARG A 65 3.79 7.03 -12.54
C ARG A 65 4.99 7.95 -12.73
N GLY A 66 6.13 7.36 -13.10
CA GLY A 66 7.35 8.11 -13.42
C GLY A 66 8.17 8.58 -12.22
N LEU A 67 7.78 8.26 -10.99
CA LEU A 67 8.66 8.41 -9.83
C LEU A 67 9.85 7.44 -9.97
N GLN A 68 11.06 8.01 -9.98
CA GLN A 68 12.32 7.28 -10.11
C GLN A 68 13.27 7.67 -8.98
N ASP A 69 14.21 6.78 -8.67
CA ASP A 69 15.29 6.95 -7.69
C ASP A 69 14.92 7.53 -6.32
N LEU A 70 13.71 7.20 -5.87
CA LEU A 70 13.19 7.56 -4.56
C LEU A 70 14.06 6.93 -3.46
N SER A 71 14.56 7.73 -2.53
CA SER A 71 15.29 7.24 -1.35
C SER A 71 14.32 6.68 -0.29
N PRO A 72 14.78 5.81 0.63
CA PRO A 72 13.95 5.34 1.75
C PRO A 72 13.37 6.48 2.59
N THR A 73 14.15 7.55 2.80
CA THR A 73 13.70 8.74 3.53
C THR A 73 12.62 9.51 2.76
N GLN A 74 12.81 9.78 1.47
CA GLN A 74 11.78 10.44 0.65
C GLN A 74 10.48 9.59 0.57
N LEU A 75 10.60 8.27 0.56
CA LEU A 75 9.47 7.34 0.60
C LEU A 75 8.68 7.46 1.93
N VAL A 76 9.37 7.61 3.06
CA VAL A 76 8.75 7.96 4.35
C VAL A 76 8.10 9.35 4.30
N ASP A 77 8.81 10.36 3.83
CA ASP A 77 8.32 11.75 3.84
C ASP A 77 7.08 11.93 2.96
N ILE A 78 7.01 11.26 1.79
CA ILE A 78 5.81 11.25 0.94
C ILE A 78 4.65 10.53 1.64
N SER A 79 4.93 9.50 2.43
CA SER A 79 3.89 8.77 3.19
C SER A 79 3.31 9.60 4.33
N ALA A 80 4.13 10.45 4.95
CA ALA A 80 3.70 11.38 5.99
C ALA A 80 2.66 12.42 5.50
N LEU A 81 2.46 12.56 4.19
CA LEU A 81 1.38 13.36 3.59
C LEU A 81 -0.01 12.72 3.79
N PHE A 82 -0.08 11.41 4.05
CA PHE A 82 -1.33 10.65 4.14
C PHE A 82 -1.71 10.25 5.57
N GLY A 83 -0.77 10.25 6.50
CA GLY A 83 -0.97 9.86 7.90
C GLY A 83 0.34 9.89 8.69
N GLU A 84 0.31 9.40 9.93
CA GLU A 84 1.55 9.17 10.69
C GLU A 84 2.23 7.90 10.15
N VAL A 85 3.57 7.85 10.06
CA VAL A 85 4.26 6.67 9.50
C VAL A 85 4.66 5.71 10.62
N GLU A 86 4.47 4.41 10.40
CA GLU A 86 4.80 3.36 11.36
C GLU A 86 6.32 3.36 11.67
N ASN A 87 6.70 3.55 12.94
CA ASN A 87 8.11 3.77 13.31
C ASN A 87 8.98 2.50 13.29
N GLU A 88 8.38 1.33 13.49
CA GLU A 88 9.08 0.04 13.48
C GLU A 88 8.26 -1.04 12.76
N LEU A 89 8.95 -1.87 11.99
CA LEU A 89 8.41 -3.13 11.50
C LEU A 89 8.25 -4.14 12.66
N ASP A 90 7.18 -4.95 12.60
CA ASP A 90 6.99 -6.12 13.48
C ASP A 90 8.27 -6.98 13.50
N ASP A 91 8.61 -7.64 14.62
CA ASP A 91 9.88 -8.38 14.76
C ASP A 91 10.11 -9.44 13.66
N SER A 92 9.04 -10.11 13.22
CA SER A 92 9.06 -11.07 12.09
C SER A 92 9.44 -10.45 10.73
N LYS A 93 9.45 -9.12 10.63
CA LYS A 93 9.67 -8.33 9.41
C LYS A 93 10.91 -7.43 9.48
N LYS A 94 11.57 -7.29 10.65
CA LYS A 94 12.82 -6.49 10.79
C LYS A 94 13.93 -6.92 9.83
N ARG A 95 14.00 -8.22 9.46
CA ARG A 95 14.91 -8.75 8.43
C ARG A 95 14.72 -8.17 7.01
N PHE A 96 13.59 -7.52 6.74
CA PHE A 96 13.28 -6.92 5.43
C PHE A 96 13.61 -5.42 5.34
N ALA A 97 14.12 -4.79 6.42
CA ALA A 97 14.44 -3.36 6.45
C ALA A 97 15.37 -2.91 5.30
N VAL A 98 15.23 -1.69 4.80
CA VAL A 98 16.05 -1.13 3.71
C VAL A 98 17.13 -0.21 4.28
N GLN A 99 18.42 -0.51 4.06
CA GLN A 99 19.53 0.43 4.34
C GLN A 99 19.58 1.01 5.77
N GLY A 100 19.03 0.29 6.77
CA GLY A 100 18.93 0.75 8.17
C GLY A 100 17.67 1.58 8.46
N GLU A 101 16.87 1.92 7.46
CA GLU A 101 15.53 2.51 7.62
C GLU A 101 14.53 1.42 8.03
N THR A 102 14.16 1.41 9.31
CA THR A 102 13.26 0.41 9.92
C THR A 102 11.80 0.61 9.53
N ARG A 103 11.46 1.73 8.89
CA ARG A 103 10.11 2.07 8.41
C ARG A 103 9.84 1.56 6.98
N VAL A 104 10.89 1.11 6.27
CA VAL A 104 10.81 0.63 4.88
C VAL A 104 11.16 -0.85 4.78
N MET A 105 10.26 -1.64 4.18
CA MET A 105 10.37 -3.09 4.00
C MET A 105 10.59 -3.44 2.52
N ARG A 106 11.48 -4.38 2.27
CA ARG A 106 11.60 -5.04 0.96
C ARG A 106 10.47 -6.05 0.77
N ILE A 107 9.83 -6.02 -0.39
CA ILE A 107 9.05 -7.14 -0.93
C ILE A 107 9.66 -7.52 -2.26
N GLY A 108 9.87 -8.80 -2.50
CA GLY A 108 10.42 -9.29 -3.75
C GLY A 108 10.81 -10.75 -3.64
N ASN A 109 11.06 -11.37 -4.79
CA ASN A 109 11.53 -12.74 -4.90
C ASN A 109 13.05 -12.88 -4.68
N THR A 110 13.77 -11.80 -4.38
CA THR A 110 15.19 -11.84 -4.04
C THR A 110 15.47 -12.72 -2.82
N ARG A 111 16.73 -13.15 -2.68
CA ARG A 111 17.25 -13.78 -1.48
C ARG A 111 18.38 -12.92 -0.92
N ASP A 112 18.43 -12.85 0.39
CA ASP A 112 19.54 -12.21 1.09
C ASP A 112 20.87 -12.91 0.73
N PRO A 113 21.93 -12.18 0.35
CA PRO A 113 23.13 -12.79 -0.21
C PRO A 113 23.93 -13.60 0.82
N GLU A 114 23.80 -13.32 2.12
CA GLU A 114 24.54 -13.98 3.19
C GLU A 114 23.73 -15.15 3.76
N THR A 115 22.53 -14.87 4.26
CA THR A 115 21.65 -15.85 4.93
C THR A 115 20.87 -16.75 3.97
N LYS A 116 20.82 -16.42 2.68
CA LYS A 116 20.01 -17.07 1.62
C LYS A 116 18.50 -17.07 1.85
N LEU A 117 18.00 -16.43 2.91
CA LEU A 117 16.58 -16.32 3.20
C LEU A 117 15.87 -15.50 2.12
N ALA A 118 14.62 -15.86 1.79
CA ALA A 118 13.80 -15.06 0.89
C ALA A 118 13.53 -13.67 1.49
N THR A 119 13.64 -12.62 0.68
CA THR A 119 13.34 -11.24 1.08
C THR A 119 11.84 -10.95 1.13
N SER A 120 10.99 -11.93 0.82
CA SER A 120 9.53 -11.84 0.95
C SER A 120 8.86 -13.21 0.80
N LEU A 121 7.55 -13.19 0.52
CA LEU A 121 6.69 -14.35 0.32
C LEU A 121 6.88 -14.99 -1.05
N ASN A 122 6.66 -16.30 -1.14
CA ASN A 122 6.57 -17.01 -2.41
C ASN A 122 5.26 -16.66 -3.13
N ALA A 123 5.37 -15.88 -4.22
CA ALA A 123 4.29 -15.67 -5.18
C ALA A 123 4.54 -16.56 -6.41
N ASN A 124 3.86 -17.71 -6.46
CA ASN A 124 3.75 -18.54 -7.66
C ASN A 124 2.26 -18.85 -7.86
N ASP A 125 1.61 -17.99 -8.63
CA ASP A 125 0.20 -18.07 -9.03
C ASP A 125 0.13 -17.95 -10.55
N PRO A 126 -0.85 -18.61 -11.21
CA PRO A 126 -1.00 -18.52 -12.65
C PRO A 126 -1.28 -17.07 -13.10
N PRO A 127 -0.89 -16.70 -14.33
CA PRO A 127 -1.26 -15.42 -14.92
C PRO A 127 -2.77 -15.16 -14.88
N LEU A 128 -3.16 -13.89 -14.84
CA LEU A 128 -4.56 -13.52 -14.95
C LEU A 128 -5.10 -13.90 -16.34
N PRO A 129 -6.36 -14.38 -16.45
CA PRO A 129 -7.01 -14.55 -17.75
C PRO A 129 -7.16 -13.19 -18.44
N GLU A 130 -7.04 -13.18 -19.77
CA GLU A 130 -7.15 -11.96 -20.57
C GLU A 130 -8.50 -11.25 -20.33
N GLY A 131 -8.43 -9.95 -20.01
CA GLY A 131 -9.61 -9.14 -19.66
C GLY A 131 -10.33 -9.51 -18.34
N GLY A 132 -9.93 -10.60 -17.67
CA GLY A 132 -10.61 -11.14 -16.50
C GLY A 132 -10.04 -10.66 -15.15
N SER A 133 -10.73 -11.04 -14.08
CA SER A 133 -10.31 -10.85 -12.69
C SER A 133 -9.92 -12.19 -12.05
N PRO A 134 -8.99 -12.20 -11.07
CA PRO A 134 -8.61 -13.44 -10.40
C PRO A 134 -9.78 -14.01 -9.61
N GLN A 135 -10.18 -15.24 -9.95
CA GLN A 135 -11.25 -15.96 -9.28
C GLN A 135 -10.72 -16.71 -8.05
N TYR A 136 -11.54 -16.80 -7.00
CA TYR A 136 -11.20 -17.59 -5.82
C TYR A 136 -11.37 -19.08 -6.11
N ARG A 137 -10.28 -19.82 -5.94
CA ARG A 137 -10.19 -21.27 -6.10
C ARG A 137 -10.32 -21.94 -4.73
N LEU A 138 -11.27 -22.85 -4.59
CA LEU A 138 -11.57 -23.51 -3.31
C LEU A 138 -10.48 -24.51 -2.90
N ASP A 139 -9.90 -25.23 -3.85
CA ASP A 139 -8.98 -26.35 -3.60
C ASP A 139 -7.64 -25.89 -2.98
N ASP A 140 -7.05 -24.81 -3.51
CA ASP A 140 -5.80 -24.22 -3.00
C ASP A 140 -6.04 -22.96 -2.11
N ARG A 141 -7.29 -22.48 -2.02
CA ARG A 141 -7.74 -21.31 -1.26
C ARG A 141 -7.10 -19.99 -1.70
N ARG A 142 -6.83 -19.83 -3.00
CA ARG A 142 -6.16 -18.66 -3.60
C ARG A 142 -7.07 -17.86 -4.55
N PRO A 143 -6.74 -16.60 -4.90
CA PRO A 143 -5.64 -15.79 -4.35
C PRO A 143 -5.89 -15.40 -2.89
N PHE A 144 -4.83 -15.03 -2.18
CA PHE A 144 -4.93 -14.55 -0.80
C PHE A 144 -5.30 -13.07 -0.76
N TRP A 145 -6.56 -12.76 -1.05
CA TRP A 145 -7.14 -11.47 -0.69
C TRP A 145 -7.00 -11.23 0.83
N HIS A 146 -6.52 -10.04 1.17
CA HIS A 146 -6.27 -9.55 2.53
C HIS A 146 -6.26 -8.02 2.50
N THR A 147 -6.29 -7.40 3.68
CA THR A 147 -5.87 -6.01 3.89
C THR A 147 -4.86 -6.00 5.03
N ASP A 148 -3.94 -5.04 5.02
CA ASP A 148 -2.73 -5.10 5.84
C ASP A 148 -3.05 -5.03 7.34
N SER A 149 -2.55 -6.01 8.09
CA SER A 149 -2.46 -5.96 9.56
C SER A 149 -3.79 -5.84 10.32
N VAL A 150 -4.93 -6.28 9.77
CA VAL A 150 -6.27 -6.31 10.42
C VAL A 150 -6.34 -6.94 11.80
N TYR A 151 -5.33 -7.73 12.15
CA TYR A 151 -5.20 -8.40 13.43
C TYR A 151 -4.60 -7.51 14.53
N ARG A 152 -4.22 -6.27 14.22
CA ARG A 152 -3.79 -5.27 15.21
C ARG A 152 -5.00 -4.55 15.78
N LYS A 153 -4.89 -4.09 17.03
CA LYS A 153 -5.91 -3.31 17.73
C LYS A 153 -6.25 -2.02 16.96
N ASP A 154 -5.20 -1.33 16.53
CA ASP A 154 -5.26 -0.14 15.72
C ASP A 154 -4.61 -0.50 14.36
N PRO A 155 -5.40 -0.94 13.36
CA PRO A 155 -4.89 -1.20 12.02
C PRO A 155 -4.33 0.08 11.38
N PRO A 156 -3.51 -0.02 10.32
CA PRO A 156 -3.14 1.13 9.50
C PRO A 156 -4.34 1.92 8.95
N ILE A 157 -4.06 3.03 8.26
CA ILE A 157 -4.97 3.68 7.28
C ILE A 157 -4.42 3.67 5.85
N GLY A 158 -3.21 3.14 5.63
CA GLY A 158 -2.63 3.08 4.29
C GLY A 158 -1.35 2.27 4.22
N SER A 159 -0.92 2.04 2.98
CA SER A 159 0.38 1.47 2.60
C SER A 159 0.82 2.12 1.28
N LEU A 160 2.12 2.43 1.15
CA LEU A 160 2.68 3.05 -0.06
C LEU A 160 3.70 2.09 -0.69
N LEU A 161 3.46 1.69 -1.94
CA LEU A 161 4.35 0.81 -2.69
C LEU A 161 5.24 1.60 -3.64
N TYR A 162 6.55 1.30 -3.60
CA TYR A 162 7.51 1.79 -4.57
C TYR A 162 8.16 0.63 -5.34
N CYS A 163 7.85 0.54 -6.63
CA CYS A 163 8.48 -0.42 -7.53
C CYS A 163 9.87 0.08 -7.93
N LYS A 164 10.94 -0.37 -7.25
CA LYS A 164 12.31 -0.05 -7.63
C LYS A 164 12.78 -0.87 -8.83
N GLN A 165 12.38 -2.13 -8.92
CA GLN A 165 12.64 -3.02 -10.06
C GLN A 165 11.41 -3.91 -10.31
N GLN A 166 10.99 -3.98 -11.58
CA GLN A 166 9.89 -4.85 -12.05
C GLN A 166 10.48 -6.07 -12.78
N PRO A 167 9.83 -7.24 -12.75
CA PRO A 167 10.16 -8.33 -13.66
C PRO A 167 9.77 -7.95 -15.12
N PRO A 168 10.34 -8.63 -16.14
CA PRO A 168 9.94 -8.41 -17.54
C PRO A 168 8.45 -8.71 -17.81
N GLU A 169 7.92 -9.74 -17.14
CA GLU A 169 6.52 -10.16 -17.22
C GLU A 169 6.02 -10.58 -15.83
N GLY A 170 4.69 -10.55 -15.63
CA GLY A 170 4.09 -10.80 -14.34
C GLY A 170 4.36 -9.66 -13.36
N GLY A 171 4.45 -9.96 -12.05
CA GLY A 171 4.65 -8.95 -11.01
C GLY A 171 3.42 -8.07 -10.74
N ALA A 172 2.55 -7.87 -11.74
CA ALA A 172 1.14 -7.54 -11.58
C ALA A 172 0.37 -8.67 -10.86
N THR A 173 -0.80 -8.43 -10.28
CA THR A 173 -1.20 -7.13 -9.78
C THR A 173 -2.77 -7.06 -9.70
N CYS A 174 -3.53 -6.95 -8.59
CA CYS A 174 -5.02 -6.68 -8.56
C CYS A 174 -5.62 -6.02 -7.26
N PHE A 175 -6.29 -4.85 -7.30
CA PHE A 175 -6.98 -4.22 -6.13
C PHE A 175 -8.50 -4.51 -6.19
N ALA A 176 -9.22 -4.41 -5.06
CA ALA A 176 -10.68 -4.57 -5.01
C ALA A 176 -11.34 -3.52 -4.11
N ASP A 177 -12.50 -3.01 -4.52
CA ASP A 177 -13.31 -2.04 -3.77
C ASP A 177 -14.27 -2.76 -2.82
N ALA A 178 -13.98 -2.71 -1.51
CA ALA A 178 -14.84 -3.33 -0.50
C ALA A 178 -16.16 -2.55 -0.29
N VAL A 179 -16.17 -1.23 -0.50
CA VAL A 179 -17.35 -0.37 -0.30
C VAL A 179 -18.37 -0.65 -1.38
N SER A 180 -17.99 -0.49 -2.66
CA SER A 180 -18.89 -0.83 -3.78
C SER A 180 -19.31 -2.31 -3.76
N SER A 181 -18.47 -3.21 -3.21
CA SER A 181 -18.84 -4.62 -3.05
C SER A 181 -19.90 -4.84 -1.97
N TYR A 182 -19.89 -4.06 -0.89
CA TYR A 182 -20.92 -4.11 0.16
C TYR A 182 -22.22 -3.44 -0.30
N GLU A 183 -22.13 -2.26 -0.92
CA GLU A 183 -23.27 -1.52 -1.47
C GLU A 183 -24.03 -2.32 -2.55
N ALA A 184 -23.33 -3.18 -3.31
CA ALA A 184 -23.92 -4.06 -4.31
C ALA A 184 -24.64 -5.30 -3.75
N LEU A 185 -24.56 -5.57 -2.45
CA LEU A 185 -25.31 -6.66 -1.81
C LEU A 185 -26.79 -6.30 -1.69
N ASP A 186 -27.67 -7.30 -1.69
CA ASP A 186 -29.08 -7.05 -1.41
C ASP A 186 -29.29 -6.54 0.04
N VAL A 187 -30.34 -5.74 0.25
CA VAL A 187 -30.63 -5.09 1.55
C VAL A 187 -30.74 -6.10 2.69
N LYS A 188 -31.30 -7.29 2.44
CA LYS A 188 -31.44 -8.33 3.48
C LYS A 188 -30.09 -8.91 3.88
N LEU A 189 -29.14 -9.00 2.95
CA LEU A 189 -27.77 -9.41 3.25
C LEU A 189 -26.97 -8.28 3.93
N GLN A 190 -27.12 -7.02 3.52
CA GLN A 190 -26.52 -5.88 4.22
C GLN A 190 -26.98 -5.82 5.68
N GLU A 191 -28.30 -5.90 5.92
CA GLU A 191 -28.92 -5.93 7.25
C GLU A 191 -28.45 -7.13 8.10
N LYS A 192 -28.20 -8.29 7.47
CA LYS A 192 -27.63 -9.46 8.16
C LYS A 192 -26.16 -9.29 8.53
N LEU A 193 -25.39 -8.51 7.75
CA LEU A 193 -23.94 -8.37 7.92
C LEU A 193 -23.54 -7.20 8.82
N LYS A 194 -24.35 -6.14 8.93
CA LYS A 194 -24.01 -4.88 9.60
C LYS A 194 -23.54 -5.06 11.07
N ASP A 195 -24.20 -5.96 11.80
CA ASP A 195 -23.94 -6.23 13.23
C ASP A 195 -22.95 -7.39 13.45
N LEU A 196 -22.33 -7.92 12.38
CA LEU A 196 -21.38 -9.03 12.49
C LEU A 196 -19.93 -8.54 12.56
N GLU A 197 -19.19 -9.09 13.51
CA GLU A 197 -17.75 -8.89 13.67
C GLU A 197 -16.95 -10.01 13.00
N CYS A 198 -15.76 -9.68 12.53
CA CYS A 198 -14.74 -10.65 12.14
C CYS A 198 -13.69 -10.79 13.25
N LEU A 199 -13.32 -12.03 13.58
CA LEU A 199 -12.18 -12.30 14.46
C LEU A 199 -10.89 -12.41 13.64
N CYS A 200 -10.06 -11.39 13.74
CA CYS A 200 -8.79 -11.28 13.04
C CYS A 200 -7.63 -11.59 14.00
N SER A 201 -6.74 -12.52 13.65
CA SER A 201 -5.58 -12.87 14.50
C SER A 201 -4.32 -13.05 13.68
N GLN A 202 -3.18 -12.63 14.26
CA GLN A 202 -1.88 -12.78 13.63
C GLN A 202 -1.52 -14.25 13.44
N ALA A 203 -1.79 -15.09 14.45
CA ALA A 203 -1.57 -16.54 14.35
C ALA A 203 -2.33 -17.19 13.17
N HIS A 204 -3.54 -16.72 12.84
CA HIS A 204 -4.26 -17.22 11.64
C HIS A 204 -3.63 -16.70 10.34
N HIS A 205 -3.19 -15.44 10.31
CA HIS A 205 -2.47 -14.86 9.18
C HIS A 205 -1.16 -15.63 8.91
N ASP A 206 -0.31 -15.78 9.92
CA ASP A 206 1.01 -16.40 9.81
C ASP A 206 0.87 -17.87 9.41
N ALA A 207 -0.05 -18.62 10.01
CA ALA A 207 -0.35 -20.00 9.64
C ALA A 207 -1.01 -20.16 8.25
N LYS A 208 -1.58 -19.09 7.67
CA LYS A 208 -2.09 -19.08 6.28
C LYS A 208 -0.94 -18.85 5.30
N VAL A 209 -0.04 -17.91 5.60
CA VAL A 209 1.14 -17.59 4.78
C VAL A 209 2.16 -18.74 4.80
N HIS A 210 2.41 -19.34 5.97
CA HIS A 210 3.37 -20.43 6.14
C HIS A 210 3.07 -21.66 5.25
N ARG A 211 1.78 -21.93 4.94
CA ARG A 211 1.36 -23.01 4.02
C ARG A 211 1.98 -22.91 2.62
N THR A 212 2.27 -21.69 2.16
CA THR A 212 2.86 -21.44 0.82
C THR A 212 4.27 -20.88 0.89
N SER A 213 4.73 -20.48 2.07
CA SER A 213 6.08 -20.00 2.35
C SER A 213 6.58 -20.59 3.68
N PRO A 214 7.12 -21.83 3.70
CA PRO A 214 7.58 -22.48 4.93
C PRO A 214 8.67 -21.70 5.70
N ASP A 215 9.44 -20.86 5.00
CA ASP A 215 10.44 -19.94 5.60
C ASP A 215 9.82 -18.71 6.30
N PHE A 216 8.48 -18.60 6.31
CA PHE A 216 7.75 -17.55 7.01
C PHE A 216 7.54 -17.95 8.48
N PRO A 217 7.94 -17.10 9.45
CA PRO A 217 7.85 -17.43 10.87
C PRO A 217 6.39 -17.55 11.33
N THR A 218 6.16 -18.40 12.33
CA THR A 218 4.89 -18.53 13.03
C THR A 218 5.11 -18.26 14.52
N LEU A 219 4.14 -17.61 15.16
CA LEU A 219 4.23 -17.23 16.57
C LEU A 219 4.43 -18.41 17.52
N THR A 220 5.26 -18.24 18.55
CA THR A 220 5.34 -19.16 19.69
C THR A 220 4.03 -19.15 20.51
N PRO A 221 3.80 -20.11 21.42
CA PRO A 221 2.65 -20.06 22.33
C PRO A 221 2.56 -18.76 23.13
N GLU A 222 3.69 -18.23 23.59
CA GLU A 222 3.79 -16.99 24.38
C GLU A 222 3.46 -15.76 23.52
N GLU A 223 4.07 -15.65 22.34
CA GLU A 223 3.79 -14.56 21.38
C GLU A 223 2.33 -14.57 20.92
N ARG A 224 1.75 -15.76 20.72
CA ARG A 224 0.34 -15.93 20.38
C ARG A 224 -0.60 -15.54 21.52
N ALA A 225 -0.20 -15.76 22.78
CA ALA A 225 -0.94 -15.27 23.94
C ALA A 225 -0.86 -13.75 24.08
N ALA A 226 0.29 -13.15 23.73
CA ALA A 226 0.49 -11.70 23.71
C ALA A 226 -0.19 -10.99 22.53
N SER A 227 -0.50 -11.70 21.43
CA SER A 227 -1.20 -11.20 20.24
C SER A 227 -2.60 -11.84 20.08
N PRO A 228 -3.56 -11.52 20.97
CA PRO A 228 -4.91 -12.09 20.93
C PRO A 228 -5.71 -11.61 19.71
N ALA A 229 -6.70 -12.41 19.32
CA ALA A 229 -7.59 -12.08 18.20
C ALA A 229 -8.38 -10.79 18.47
N GLN A 230 -8.37 -9.89 17.50
CA GLN A 230 -9.12 -8.64 17.51
C GLN A 230 -10.50 -8.82 16.86
N ARG A 231 -11.49 -8.09 17.37
CA ARG A 231 -12.82 -7.96 16.76
C ARG A 231 -12.80 -6.75 15.84
N VAL A 232 -13.07 -6.98 14.55
CA VAL A 232 -13.16 -5.92 13.54
C VAL A 232 -14.59 -5.90 13.02
N PRO A 233 -15.34 -4.78 13.14
CA PRO A 233 -16.68 -4.67 12.58
C PRO A 233 -16.65 -4.79 11.05
N ARG A 234 -17.77 -5.23 10.44
CA ARG A 234 -17.90 -5.37 8.98
C ARG A 234 -18.83 -4.36 8.31
N GLY A 235 -19.56 -3.56 9.07
CA GLY A 235 -20.26 -2.39 8.54
C GLY A 235 -19.29 -1.22 8.32
N PRO A 236 -19.68 -0.20 7.53
CA PRO A 236 -18.94 1.06 7.44
C PRO A 236 -18.82 1.69 8.83
N TYR A 237 -17.73 2.40 9.10
CA TYR A 237 -17.61 3.17 10.33
C TYR A 237 -18.73 4.22 10.42
N PRO A 238 -19.30 4.47 11.61
CA PRO A 238 -20.39 5.42 11.76
C PRO A 238 -19.98 6.83 11.31
N GLU A 239 -20.91 7.54 10.65
CA GLU A 239 -20.68 8.91 10.19
C GLU A 239 -20.18 9.80 11.32
N GLY A 240 -19.12 10.57 11.07
CA GLY A 240 -18.49 11.43 12.06
C GLY A 240 -17.28 10.84 12.79
N VAL A 241 -16.90 9.59 12.52
CA VAL A 241 -15.49 9.17 12.74
C VAL A 241 -14.63 9.96 11.77
N ALA A 242 -14.09 11.09 12.22
CA ALA A 242 -13.08 11.83 11.49
C ALA A 242 -11.93 10.87 11.13
N PHE A 243 -11.34 11.03 9.94
CA PHE A 243 -10.03 10.46 9.63
C PHE A 243 -9.06 10.90 10.74
N GLN A 244 -8.87 10.06 11.75
CA GLN A 244 -7.77 10.23 12.68
C GLN A 244 -6.48 10.11 11.86
N ARG A 245 -5.40 10.70 12.37
CA ARG A 245 -4.06 10.47 11.84
C ARG A 245 -3.66 9.03 12.08
N GLY A 246 -4.20 8.14 11.27
CA GLY A 246 -3.90 6.73 11.33
C GLY A 246 -2.52 6.47 10.77
N VAL A 247 -2.05 5.25 11.00
CA VAL A 247 -0.70 4.86 10.66
C VAL A 247 -0.63 4.39 9.20
N VAL A 248 0.23 4.98 8.38
CA VAL A 248 0.62 4.41 7.09
C VAL A 248 1.62 3.30 7.40
N SER A 249 1.17 2.04 7.34
CA SER A 249 1.93 0.93 7.94
C SER A 249 3.22 0.60 7.22
N ARG A 250 3.18 0.61 5.88
CA ARG A 250 4.13 -0.17 5.09
C ARG A 250 4.58 0.55 3.85
N LEU A 251 5.90 0.66 3.77
CA LEU A 251 6.64 1.16 2.62
C LEU A 251 7.32 -0.02 1.95
N TYR A 252 6.98 -0.26 0.70
CA TYR A 252 7.41 -1.47 -0.02
C TYR A 252 8.44 -1.17 -1.09
N TRP A 253 9.53 -1.91 -1.09
CA TRP A 253 10.65 -1.78 -2.04
C TRP A 253 10.86 -3.08 -2.82
N PHE A 254 10.57 -3.06 -4.13
CA PHE A 254 10.75 -4.22 -5.03
C PHE A 254 12.16 -4.32 -5.65
N ASN A 255 12.88 -5.41 -5.39
CA ASN A 255 14.11 -5.80 -6.08
C ASN A 255 13.92 -7.16 -6.79
N GLU A 256 14.59 -7.35 -7.93
CA GLU A 256 14.53 -8.59 -8.73
C GLU A 256 15.74 -9.51 -8.47
N LEU A 257 15.54 -10.80 -8.75
CA LEU A 257 16.57 -11.85 -8.74
C LEU A 257 17.67 -11.64 -9.80
N ARG A 258 18.83 -12.26 -9.54
CA ARG A 258 19.85 -12.49 -10.56
C ARG A 258 19.32 -13.46 -11.63
N GLY A 259 18.87 -12.92 -12.77
CA GLY A 259 18.95 -13.62 -14.06
C GLY A 259 20.36 -13.45 -14.66
N GLY A 260 20.86 -14.48 -15.35
CA GLY A 260 22.02 -14.32 -16.22
C GLY A 260 21.74 -13.33 -17.34
N GLU A 261 22.79 -12.75 -17.93
CA GLU A 261 22.72 -11.65 -18.90
C GLU A 261 21.61 -11.76 -19.95
N LYS A 262 20.88 -10.65 -20.13
CA LYS A 262 21.03 -9.81 -21.34
C LYS A 262 20.48 -8.40 -21.11
N ARG A 263 21.28 -7.39 -21.46
CA ARG A 263 20.78 -6.02 -21.70
C ARG A 263 20.16 -5.99 -23.09
N GLY A 264 18.89 -5.64 -23.16
CA GLY A 264 18.14 -5.44 -24.40
C GLY A 264 16.67 -5.26 -24.07
N ASP A 265 16.01 -4.34 -24.78
CA ASP A 265 14.56 -4.15 -24.81
C ASP A 265 13.91 -3.57 -23.53
N VAL A 266 13.95 -2.24 -23.44
CA VAL A 266 13.11 -1.46 -22.52
C VAL A 266 11.68 -1.43 -23.05
N VAL A 267 10.82 -2.29 -22.53
CA VAL A 267 9.37 -2.27 -22.80
C VAL A 267 8.74 -1.02 -22.17
N PRO A 268 7.91 -0.23 -22.89
CA PRO A 268 7.39 1.05 -22.38
C PRO A 268 6.51 0.93 -21.13
N THR A 269 6.60 1.93 -20.26
CA THR A 269 6.02 2.03 -18.90
C THR A 269 4.48 2.18 -18.84
N SER A 270 3.77 1.80 -19.90
CA SER A 270 2.34 2.14 -20.08
C SER A 270 1.35 1.20 -19.37
N HIS A 271 1.72 -0.01 -18.92
CA HIS A 271 0.69 -1.05 -18.64
C HIS A 271 0.65 -1.78 -17.27
N TRP A 272 1.45 -1.45 -16.23
CA TRP A 272 1.65 -2.39 -15.11
C TRP A 272 1.41 -1.85 -13.68
N ILE A 273 0.32 -2.28 -13.01
CA ILE A 273 -0.04 -2.04 -11.58
C ILE A 273 -1.10 -3.05 -11.11
N ARG A 274 -1.24 -3.23 -9.77
CA ARG A 274 -2.43 -3.31 -8.87
C ARG A 274 -2.01 -4.06 -7.55
N TYR A 275 -2.87 -4.84 -6.82
CA TYR A 275 -2.70 -5.56 -5.49
C TYR A 275 -1.76 -4.82 -4.50
N LEU A 276 -1.42 -5.50 -3.41
CA LEU A 276 -1.73 -4.95 -2.10
C LEU A 276 -3.20 -4.50 -2.00
N PHE A 277 -3.58 -4.06 -0.81
CA PHE A 277 -4.93 -3.61 -0.53
C PHE A 277 -4.82 -2.43 0.42
N SER A 278 -5.54 -1.38 0.09
CA SER A 278 -5.75 -0.16 0.88
C SER A 278 -7.03 0.48 0.31
N PHE A 279 -8.07 0.86 1.08
CA PHE A 279 -8.19 0.79 2.54
C PHE A 279 -9.60 0.40 3.02
N PHE A 280 -9.81 0.30 4.34
CA PHE A 280 -11.13 0.27 4.99
C PHE A 280 -11.90 1.59 4.78
N CYS A 281 -13.23 1.46 4.83
CA CYS A 281 -14.18 2.50 5.24
C CYS A 281 -15.04 1.93 6.39
#